data_AF-A0A924XRL0-F1
#
_entry.id   AF-A0A924XRL0-F1
#
_cell.length_a   1.000
_cell.length_b   1.000
_cell.length_c   1.000
_cell.angle_alpha   90.00
_cell.angle_beta   90.00
_cell.angle_gamma   90.00
#
_symmetry.space_group_name_H-M   'P 1'
#
loop_
_entity.id
_entity.type
_entity.pdbx_description
1 polymer ?
#
loop_
_entity_poly.entity_id
_entity_poly.type
_entity_poly.pdbx_seq_one_letter_code
_entity_poly.pdbx_strand_id
1 'polypeptide(L)'
;NVSGTLWYALHVVLQEHYEAVGKLADRVAERLLTVGASADGRATTILQTSAIPEMPGGFQDNAQVIVWWVNAYKLVGDSARQAIRDMEEPDPTTSNLLLEVDDMIGKFQCQVRAFVQATPTDPNLGRDLNNGQPVDLPSQTPAGQPPAR
;
A
#
# COMPACT_ATOMS: atom_id res chain seq x y z
N ASN A 1 6.06 -16.89 1.87
CA ASN A 1 4.77 -17.38 2.43
C ASN A 1 3.63 -17.37 1.44
N VAL A 2 3.58 -16.40 0.50
CA VAL A 2 2.58 -16.45 -0.58
C VAL A 2 2.60 -17.80 -1.30
N SER A 3 1.42 -18.33 -1.59
CA SER A 3 1.18 -19.63 -2.22
C SER A 3 -0.02 -19.52 -3.18
N GLY A 4 -0.21 -20.52 -4.04
CA GLY A 4 -1.28 -20.53 -5.04
C GLY A 4 -0.83 -20.12 -6.43
N THR A 5 -1.79 -19.99 -7.36
CA THR A 5 -1.53 -19.82 -8.81
C THR A 5 -0.62 -18.64 -9.15
N LEU A 6 -0.71 -17.55 -8.38
CA LEU A 6 0.05 -16.31 -8.63
C LEU A 6 1.28 -16.13 -7.74
N TRP A 7 1.71 -17.16 -7.00
CA TRP A 7 2.74 -16.99 -5.96
C TRP A 7 4.02 -16.33 -6.48
N TYR A 8 4.48 -16.74 -7.68
CA TYR A 8 5.74 -16.22 -8.23
C TYR A 8 5.60 -14.79 -8.75
N ALA A 9 4.47 -14.47 -9.39
CA ALA A 9 4.18 -13.11 -9.85
C ALA A 9 4.11 -12.15 -8.65
N LEU A 10 3.40 -12.54 -7.59
CA LEU A 10 3.34 -11.76 -6.34
C LEU A 10 4.70 -11.69 -5.65
N HIS A 11 5.48 -12.76 -5.63
CA HIS A 11 6.84 -12.76 -5.07
C HIS A 11 7.74 -11.71 -5.73
N VAL A 12 7.74 -11.65 -7.06
CA VAL A 12 8.56 -10.68 -7.82
C VAL A 12 8.06 -9.25 -7.59
N VAL A 13 6.75 -9.02 -7.75
CA VAL A 13 6.16 -7.68 -7.58
C VAL A 13 6.38 -7.14 -6.16
N LEU A 14 6.20 -7.97 -5.13
CA LEU A 14 6.41 -7.55 -3.74
C LEU A 14 7.88 -7.27 -3.42
N GLN A 15 8.83 -7.93 -4.09
CA GLN A 15 10.25 -7.60 -3.96
C GLN A 15 10.55 -6.21 -4.54
N GLU A 16 9.99 -5.88 -5.70
CA GLU A 16 10.13 -4.53 -6.29
C GLU A 16 9.55 -3.46 -5.37
N HIS A 17 8.40 -3.73 -4.76
CA HIS A 17 7.77 -2.83 -3.79
C HIS A 17 8.65 -2.64 -2.56
N TYR A 18 9.18 -3.73 -2.00
CA TYR A 18 10.05 -3.73 -0.83
C TYR A 18 11.29 -2.84 -1.05
N GLU A 19 11.99 -3.01 -2.17
CA GLU A 19 13.20 -2.22 -2.46
C GLU A 19 12.92 -0.73 -2.57
N ALA A 20 11.79 -0.38 -3.19
CA ALA A 20 11.40 1.01 -3.38
C ALA A 20 10.93 1.66 -2.07
N VAL A 21 10.15 0.95 -1.24
CA VAL A 21 9.77 1.40 0.11
C VAL A 21 11.01 1.59 0.97
N GLY A 22 12.00 0.69 0.89
CA GLY A 22 13.25 0.80 1.64
C GLY A 22 13.99 2.12 1.35
N LYS A 23 14.04 2.54 0.08
CA LYS A 23 14.66 3.82 -0.33
C LYS A 23 13.89 5.03 0.19
N LEU A 24 12.56 4.99 0.18
CA LEU A 24 11.76 6.09 0.72
C LEU A 24 11.83 6.18 2.24
N ALA A 25 11.86 5.04 2.94
CA ALA A 25 11.98 4.99 4.39
C ALA A 25 13.27 5.70 4.85
N ASP A 26 14.38 5.44 4.16
CA ASP A 26 15.67 6.11 4.39
C ASP A 26 15.56 7.63 4.17
N ARG A 27 15.05 8.06 3.01
CA ARG A 27 14.86 9.49 2.70
C ARG A 27 13.96 10.21 3.70
N VAL A 28 12.90 9.57 4.18
CA VAL A 28 12.00 10.13 5.21
C VAL A 28 12.74 10.27 6.55
N ALA A 29 13.51 9.26 6.94
CA ALA A 29 14.33 9.32 8.16
C ALA A 29 15.39 10.44 8.08
N GLU A 30 16.09 10.57 6.96
CA GLU A 30 17.06 11.65 6.74
C GLU A 30 16.39 13.04 6.69
N ARG A 31 15.15 13.13 6.17
CA ARG A 31 14.39 14.39 6.19
C ARG A 31 14.04 14.80 7.63
N LEU A 32 13.66 13.86 8.50
CA LEU A 32 13.45 14.13 9.93
C LEU A 32 14.72 14.71 10.58
N LEU A 33 15.89 14.11 10.33
CA LEU A 33 17.16 14.62 10.83
C LEU A 33 17.47 16.02 10.28
N THR A 34 17.16 16.27 9.01
CA THR A 34 17.37 17.57 8.35
C THR A 34 16.56 18.69 8.99
N VAL A 35 15.35 18.40 9.48
CA VAL A 35 14.51 19.37 10.22
C VAL A 35 14.80 19.39 11.73
N GLY A 36 15.84 18.69 12.18
CA GLY A 36 16.30 18.69 13.57
C GLY A 36 15.58 17.70 14.49
N ALA A 37 14.82 16.75 13.95
CA ALA A 37 14.13 15.70 14.71
C ALA A 37 14.85 14.35 14.57
N SER A 38 14.88 13.55 15.65
CA SER A 38 15.38 12.17 15.56
C SER A 38 14.40 11.25 14.85
N ALA A 39 14.89 10.37 13.97
CA ALA A 39 14.10 9.28 13.39
C ALA A 39 14.22 8.00 14.24
N ASP A 40 13.09 7.44 14.70
CA ASP A 40 13.07 6.21 15.52
C ASP A 40 12.52 5.01 14.73
N GLY A 41 13.42 4.21 14.17
CA GLY A 41 13.11 3.00 13.40
C GLY A 41 13.18 1.69 14.19
N ARG A 42 13.19 1.72 15.53
CA ARG A 42 13.28 0.49 16.34
C ARG A 42 12.04 -0.38 16.17
N ALA A 43 12.22 -1.71 16.21
CA ALA A 43 11.14 -2.68 16.06
C ALA A 43 9.99 -2.45 17.07
N THR A 44 10.30 -2.06 18.31
CA THR A 44 9.28 -1.74 19.33
C THR A 44 8.43 -0.54 18.94
N THR A 45 9.03 0.48 18.33
CA THR A 45 8.32 1.68 17.87
C THR A 45 7.37 1.30 16.74
N ILE A 46 7.83 0.52 15.77
CA ILE A 46 7.00 0.00 14.66
C ILE A 46 5.78 -0.76 15.21
N LEU A 47 5.99 -1.69 16.14
CA LEU A 47 4.91 -2.47 16.75
C LEU A 47 3.90 -1.61 17.52
N GLN A 48 4.33 -0.51 18.13
CA GLN A 48 3.49 0.35 18.96
C GLN A 48 2.73 1.41 18.16
N THR A 49 3.28 1.88 17.04
CA THR A 49 2.75 3.05 16.33
C THR A 49 2.17 2.73 14.95
N SER A 50 2.40 1.52 14.41
CA SER A 50 1.86 1.13 13.12
C SER A 50 0.32 1.09 13.15
N ALA A 51 -0.30 1.82 12.22
CA ALA A 51 -1.72 1.68 11.93
C ALA A 51 -2.02 0.51 10.98
N ILE A 52 -0.98 -0.06 10.34
CA ILE A 52 -1.14 -1.18 9.40
C ILE A 52 -1.46 -2.46 10.21
N PRO A 53 -2.57 -3.16 9.92
CA PRO A 53 -2.90 -4.42 10.57
C PRO A 53 -1.80 -5.46 10.39
N GLU A 54 -1.60 -6.34 11.37
CA GLU A 54 -0.60 -7.41 11.25
C GLU A 54 -0.97 -8.38 10.11
N MET A 55 0.02 -8.79 9.32
CA MET A 55 -0.17 -9.83 8.30
C MET A 55 -0.14 -11.21 8.96
N PRO A 56 -1.08 -12.13 8.67
CA PRO A 56 -1.06 -13.44 9.29
C PRO A 56 0.22 -14.22 9.00
N GLY A 57 0.67 -15.00 9.98
CA GLY A 57 1.79 -15.93 9.84
C GLY A 57 1.42 -17.19 9.07
N GLY A 58 2.41 -17.97 8.65
CA GLY A 58 2.22 -19.22 7.89
C GLY A 58 2.00 -19.00 6.39
N PHE A 59 1.57 -20.05 5.68
CA PHE A 59 1.26 -19.96 4.25
C PHE A 59 0.08 -19.02 4.00
N GLN A 60 0.25 -18.10 3.05
CA GLN A 60 -0.76 -17.09 2.70
C GLN A 60 -1.24 -17.33 1.28
N ASP A 61 -2.54 -17.39 1.09
CA ASP A 61 -3.15 -17.56 -0.23
C ASP A 61 -2.95 -16.29 -1.09
N ASN A 62 -2.84 -16.44 -2.41
CA ASN A 62 -2.62 -15.31 -3.31
C ASN A 62 -3.77 -14.29 -3.28
N ALA A 63 -5.03 -14.72 -3.16
CA ALA A 63 -6.16 -13.80 -3.02
C ALA A 63 -6.09 -13.03 -1.71
N GLN A 64 -5.72 -13.70 -0.61
CA GLN A 64 -5.53 -13.06 0.69
C GLN A 64 -4.42 -12.01 0.65
N VAL A 65 -3.30 -12.33 -0.01
CA VAL A 65 -2.17 -11.41 -0.20
C VAL A 65 -2.62 -10.17 -1.00
N ILE A 66 -3.38 -10.36 -2.08
CA ILE A 66 -3.92 -9.25 -2.89
C ILE A 66 -4.78 -8.32 -2.03
N VAL A 67 -5.76 -8.87 -1.29
CA VAL A 67 -6.68 -8.07 -0.45
C VAL A 67 -5.90 -7.30 0.62
N TRP A 68 -4.99 -7.98 1.32
CA TRP A 68 -4.24 -7.37 2.41
C TRP A 68 -3.39 -6.19 1.92
N TRP A 69 -2.64 -6.36 0.83
CA TRP A 69 -1.78 -5.30 0.30
C TRP A 69 -2.56 -4.14 -0.32
N VAL A 70 -3.66 -4.41 -1.02
CA VAL A 70 -4.54 -3.34 -1.54
C VAL A 70 -5.04 -2.43 -0.40
N ASN A 71 -5.43 -3.03 0.72
CA ASN A 71 -5.92 -2.29 1.89
C ASN A 71 -4.80 -1.59 2.65
N ALA A 72 -3.65 -2.24 2.83
CA ALA A 72 -2.48 -1.64 3.49
C ALA A 72 -1.97 -0.42 2.72
N TYR A 73 -1.82 -0.52 1.39
CA TYR A 73 -1.41 0.61 0.57
C TYR A 73 -2.44 1.74 0.57
N LYS A 74 -3.74 1.42 0.56
CA LYS A 74 -4.78 2.44 0.68
C LYS A 74 -4.66 3.21 2.01
N LEU A 75 -4.49 2.50 3.12
CA LEU A 75 -4.34 3.11 4.44
C LEU A 75 -3.12 4.03 4.50
N VAL A 76 -1.98 3.57 4.00
CA VAL A 76 -0.74 4.36 3.96
C VAL A 76 -0.90 5.59 3.06
N GLY A 77 -1.48 5.44 1.87
CA GLY A 77 -1.75 6.57 0.97
C GLY A 77 -2.70 7.60 1.57
N ASP A 78 -3.75 7.16 2.27
CA ASP A 78 -4.66 8.07 2.98
C ASP A 78 -3.92 8.86 4.07
N SER A 79 -3.03 8.20 4.83
CA SER A 79 -2.17 8.87 5.82
C SER A 79 -1.17 9.84 5.19
N ALA A 80 -0.54 9.46 4.07
CA ALA A 80 0.40 10.31 3.34
C ALA A 80 -0.30 11.58 2.84
N ARG A 81 -1.50 11.45 2.24
CA ARG A 81 -2.32 12.58 1.80
C ARG A 81 -2.71 13.52 2.93
N GLN A 82 -2.96 13.00 4.13
CA GLN A 82 -3.20 13.87 5.29
C GLN A 82 -1.93 14.63 5.68
N ALA A 83 -0.79 13.94 5.80
CA ALA A 83 0.48 14.57 6.14
C ALA A 83 0.94 15.61 5.09
N ILE A 84 0.67 15.37 3.80
CA ILE A 84 0.92 16.33 2.70
C ILE A 84 0.17 17.64 2.97
N ARG A 85 -1.13 17.56 3.29
CA ARG A 85 -1.96 18.74 3.61
C ARG A 85 -1.44 19.47 4.85
N ASP A 86 -1.05 18.73 5.88
CA ASP A 86 -0.56 19.32 7.13
C ASP A 86 0.79 20.02 6.93
N MET A 87 1.61 19.57 5.97
CA MET A 87 2.96 20.10 5.71
C MET A 87 3.02 21.12 4.56
N GLU A 88 1.94 21.33 3.79
CA GLU A 88 1.93 22.15 2.58
C GLU A 88 2.43 23.59 2.82
N GLU A 89 1.95 24.24 3.89
CA GLU A 89 2.38 25.59 4.28
C GLU A 89 3.62 25.61 5.19
N PRO A 90 3.71 24.82 6.29
CA PRO A 90 4.82 24.96 7.24
C PRO A 90 6.14 24.37 6.73
N ASP A 91 6.11 23.37 5.86
CA ASP A 91 7.33 22.78 5.27
C ASP A 91 7.05 22.20 3.87
N PRO A 92 7.03 23.05 2.83
CA PRO A 92 6.77 22.62 1.45
C PRO A 92 7.77 21.58 0.94
N THR A 93 8.99 21.53 1.48
CA THR A 93 10.01 20.54 1.08
C THR A 93 9.68 19.16 1.64
N THR A 94 9.23 19.07 2.89
CA THR A 94 8.69 17.83 3.45
C THR A 94 7.42 17.41 2.72
N SER A 95 6.51 18.35 2.44
CA SER A 95 5.30 18.06 1.66
C SER A 95 5.63 17.47 0.27
N ASN A 96 6.64 18.00 -0.42
CA ASN A 96 7.11 17.45 -1.70
C ASN A 96 7.66 16.02 -1.58
N LEU A 97 8.44 15.72 -0.53
CA LEU A 97 8.89 14.34 -0.28
C LEU A 97 7.70 13.40 -0.03
N LEU A 98 6.69 13.84 0.73
CA LEU A 98 5.52 13.03 1.02
C LEU A 98 4.64 12.82 -0.22
N LEU A 99 4.61 13.76 -1.18
CA LEU A 99 3.98 13.54 -2.49
C LEU A 99 4.64 12.41 -3.27
N GLU A 100 5.98 12.29 -3.22
CA GLU A 100 6.68 11.16 -3.85
C GLU A 100 6.31 9.82 -3.16
N VAL A 101 6.09 9.83 -1.83
CA VAL A 101 5.59 8.66 -1.10
C VAL A 101 4.17 8.30 -1.56
N ASP A 102 3.25 9.27 -1.63
CA ASP A 102 1.86 9.02 -2.04
C ASP A 102 1.78 8.48 -3.47
N ASP A 103 2.55 9.05 -4.41
CA ASP A 103 2.60 8.57 -5.80
C ASP A 103 3.07 7.10 -5.88
N MET A 104 4.17 6.78 -5.18
CA MET A 104 4.70 5.42 -5.16
C MET A 104 3.72 4.42 -4.56
N ILE A 105 3.12 4.75 -3.41
CA ILE A 105 2.14 3.88 -2.75
C ILE A 105 0.88 3.73 -3.60
N GLY A 106 0.42 4.80 -4.26
CA GLY A 106 -0.68 4.77 -5.22
C GLY A 106 -0.39 3.84 -6.40
N LYS A 107 0.83 3.87 -6.94
CA LYS A 107 1.29 2.95 -7.99
C LYS A 107 1.26 1.49 -7.50
N PHE A 108 1.80 1.19 -6.33
CA PHE A 108 1.82 -0.18 -5.78
C PHE A 108 0.42 -0.70 -5.50
N GLN A 109 -0.46 0.15 -4.95
CA GLN A 109 -1.87 -0.16 -4.78
C GLN A 109 -2.52 -0.55 -6.11
N CYS A 110 -2.29 0.23 -7.16
CA CYS A 110 -2.80 -0.04 -8.49
C CYS A 110 -2.29 -1.37 -9.04
N GLN A 111 -0.98 -1.65 -8.95
CA GLN A 111 -0.37 -2.88 -9.44
C GLN A 111 -0.97 -4.13 -8.79
N VAL A 112 -1.22 -4.11 -7.47
CA VAL A 112 -1.84 -5.25 -6.77
C VAL A 112 -3.36 -5.32 -7.06
N ARG A 113 -4.05 -4.18 -7.05
CA ARG A 113 -5.50 -4.13 -7.34
C ARG A 113 -5.81 -4.64 -8.75
N ALA A 114 -4.92 -4.40 -9.71
CA ALA A 114 -5.10 -4.78 -11.11
C ALA A 114 -5.29 -6.30 -11.33
N PHE A 115 -4.83 -7.17 -10.41
CA PHE A 115 -5.06 -8.61 -10.49
C PHE A 115 -6.56 -8.98 -10.53
N VAL A 116 -7.42 -8.18 -9.89
CA VAL A 116 -8.88 -8.41 -9.78
C VAL A 116 -9.69 -7.19 -10.24
N GLN A 117 -9.11 -6.37 -11.12
CA GLN A 117 -9.79 -5.21 -11.68
C GLN A 117 -10.79 -5.65 -12.75
N ALA A 118 -12.05 -5.27 -12.58
CA ALA A 118 -13.11 -5.51 -13.57
C ALA A 118 -12.80 -4.82 -14.90
N THR A 119 -13.19 -5.46 -16.00
CA THR A 119 -13.06 -5.01 -17.38
C THR A 119 -14.41 -5.09 -18.10
N PRO A 120 -14.56 -4.49 -19.31
CA PRO A 120 -15.82 -4.59 -20.06
C PRO A 120 -16.25 -6.01 -20.43
N THR A 121 -15.31 -6.96 -20.49
CA THR A 121 -15.55 -8.35 -20.93
C THR A 121 -15.51 -9.36 -19.78
N ASP A 122 -14.96 -8.97 -18.63
CA ASP A 122 -14.78 -9.86 -17.48
C ASP A 122 -14.87 -9.05 -16.18
N PRO A 123 -15.79 -9.40 -15.26
CA PRO A 123 -15.85 -8.76 -13.94
C PRO A 123 -14.58 -9.01 -13.09
N ASN A 124 -13.75 -9.98 -13.47
CA ASN A 124 -12.46 -10.32 -12.86
C ASN A 124 -12.56 -10.49 -11.33
N LEU A 125 -13.57 -11.25 -10.89
CA LEU A 125 -13.87 -11.44 -9.47
C LEU A 125 -12.81 -12.27 -8.71
N GLY A 126 -11.75 -12.74 -9.37
CA GLY A 126 -10.70 -13.57 -8.77
C GLY A 126 -11.17 -14.93 -8.25
N ARG A 127 -12.24 -15.50 -8.82
CA ARG A 127 -12.78 -16.82 -8.41
C ARG A 127 -11.80 -17.95 -8.65
N ASP A 128 -10.99 -17.84 -9.70
CA ASP A 128 -9.88 -18.73 -10.04
C ASP A 128 -8.73 -18.66 -9.03
N LEU A 129 -8.63 -17.55 -8.29
CA LEU A 129 -7.64 -17.35 -7.24
C LEU A 129 -8.15 -17.76 -5.85
N ASN A 130 -9.46 -17.78 -5.64
CA ASN A 130 -10.07 -17.92 -4.31
C ASN A 130 -11.09 -19.07 -4.24
N ASN A 131 -10.72 -20.26 -4.71
CA ASN A 131 -11.51 -21.50 -4.61
C ASN A 131 -12.98 -21.34 -5.07
N GLY A 132 -13.19 -20.66 -6.20
CA GLY A 132 -14.51 -20.39 -6.79
C GLY A 132 -15.28 -19.22 -6.16
N GLN A 133 -14.82 -18.65 -5.04
CA GLN A 133 -15.44 -17.51 -4.37
C GLN A 133 -14.87 -16.18 -4.90
N PRO A 134 -15.66 -15.11 -4.95
CA PRO A 134 -15.13 -13.81 -5.34
C PRO A 134 -14.10 -13.32 -4.30
N VAL A 135 -13.08 -12.59 -4.75
CA VAL A 135 -12.15 -11.85 -3.90
C VAL A 135 -12.86 -10.59 -3.41
N ASP A 136 -12.92 -10.41 -2.10
CA ASP A 136 -13.56 -9.25 -1.49
C ASP A 136 -12.58 -8.08 -1.39
N LEU A 137 -12.77 -7.06 -2.24
CA LEU A 137 -12.09 -5.78 -2.13
C LEU A 137 -13.09 -4.70 -1.72
N PRO A 138 -12.80 -3.89 -0.69
CA PRO A 138 -13.66 -2.78 -0.34
C PRO A 138 -13.76 -1.79 -1.51
N SER A 139 -14.92 -1.15 -1.64
CA SER A 139 -15.17 -0.15 -2.68
C SER A 139 -14.12 0.95 -2.64
N GLN A 140 -13.50 1.21 -3.78
CA GLN A 140 -12.38 2.15 -3.92
C GLN A 140 -12.82 3.61 -4.05
N THR A 141 -14.13 3.88 -4.02
CA THR A 141 -14.68 5.23 -4.14
C THR A 141 -14.14 6.09 -2.99
N PRO A 142 -13.37 7.15 -3.27
CA PRO A 142 -13.02 8.12 -2.25
C PRO A 142 -14.33 8.68 -1.66
N ALA A 143 -14.37 8.88 -0.34
CA ALA A 143 -15.52 9.53 0.29
C ALA A 143 -15.78 10.88 -0.42
N GLY A 144 -16.89 10.96 -1.16
CA GLY A 144 -17.32 12.19 -1.87
C GLY A 144 -17.19 12.20 -3.40
N GLN A 145 -16.70 11.15 -4.07
CA GLN A 145 -16.68 11.09 -5.54
C GLN A 145 -17.83 10.22 -6.09
N PRO A 146 -18.61 10.68 -7.10
CA PRO A 146 -19.64 9.85 -7.69
C PRO A 146 -19.02 8.64 -8.40
N PRO A 147 -19.74 7.49 -8.48
CA PRO A 147 -19.25 6.32 -9.19
C PRO A 147 -18.97 6.68 -10.65
N ALA A 148 -17.85 6.17 -11.18
CA ALA A 148 -17.52 6.31 -12.59
C ALA A 148 -18.66 5.72 -13.42
N ARG A 149 -19.14 6.49 -14.40
CA ARG A 149 -20.21 6.11 -15.34
C ARG A 149 -19.77 5.01 -16.29
#